data_AF-A0A3C1ZBM1-F1
#
_entry.id   AF-A0A3C1ZBM1-F1
#
_cell.length_a   1.000
_cell.length_b   1.000
_cell.length_c   1.000
_cell.angle_alpha   90.00
_cell.angle_beta   90.00
_cell.angle_gamma   90.00
#
_symmetry.space_group_name_H-M   'P 1'
#
loop_
_entity.id
_entity.type
_entity.pdbx_description
1 polymer ?
#
loop_
_entity_poly.entity_id
_entity_poly.type
_entity_poly.pdbx_seq_one_letter_code
_entity_poly.pdbx_strand_id
1 'polypeptide(L)'
;MIRPAGTVTIDSNIENGTVEASKDVCNFFVGDRQVTLTVTPAAQYQLENISVTRVHDGSTPQGISSLKRAGEAIPLTKIDDSTYSFEMPDGDVAVSASFTPNIPTAIDRIDADRDSNSVRYNLMGQPVGRDYRGIVIENGQKRVID
;
A
#
# COMPACT_ATOMS: atom_id res chain seq x y z
N MET A 1 -25.75 -31.11 -12.67
CA MET A 1 -24.56 -31.49 -11.87
C MET A 1 -24.26 -30.32 -10.96
N ILE A 2 -24.40 -30.48 -9.64
CA ILE A 2 -24.14 -29.40 -8.68
C ILE A 2 -22.63 -29.40 -8.42
N ARG A 3 -21.94 -28.28 -8.64
CA ARG A 3 -20.52 -28.14 -8.24
C ARG A 3 -20.50 -28.05 -6.71
N PRO A 4 -19.83 -28.97 -5.99
CA PRO A 4 -19.91 -29.01 -4.54
C PRO A 4 -18.99 -27.99 -3.84
N ALA A 5 -18.12 -27.33 -4.59
CA ALA A 5 -17.20 -26.32 -4.09
C ALA A 5 -16.85 -25.32 -5.19
N GLY A 6 -16.42 -24.13 -4.76
CA GLY A 6 -15.79 -23.13 -5.60
C GLY A 6 -14.32 -22.97 -5.23
N THR A 7 -13.52 -22.51 -6.18
CA THR A 7 -12.09 -22.23 -5.98
C THR A 7 -11.80 -20.73 -5.95
N VAL A 8 -10.85 -20.33 -5.12
CA VAL A 8 -10.23 -19.01 -5.12
C VAL A 8 -8.94 -19.12 -5.93
N THR A 9 -8.80 -18.28 -6.96
CA THR A 9 -7.59 -18.22 -7.78
C THR A 9 -6.98 -16.83 -7.66
N ILE A 10 -5.78 -16.75 -7.11
CA ILE A 10 -5.03 -15.51 -7.01
C ILE A 10 -4.24 -15.31 -8.31
N ASP A 11 -4.31 -14.12 -8.89
CA ASP A 11 -3.57 -13.79 -10.11
C ASP A 11 -2.06 -13.98 -9.88
N SER A 12 -1.43 -14.77 -10.74
CA SER A 12 0.01 -15.05 -10.68
C SER A 12 0.88 -13.87 -11.11
N ASN A 13 0.28 -12.84 -11.71
CA ASN A 13 0.98 -11.65 -12.20
C ASN A 13 0.99 -10.49 -11.19
N ILE A 14 0.63 -10.75 -9.93
CA ILE A 14 0.74 -9.74 -8.88
C ILE A 14 2.23 -9.46 -8.62
N GLU A 15 2.65 -8.23 -8.89
CA GLU A 15 4.00 -7.74 -8.63
C GLU A 15 4.02 -6.79 -7.43
N ASN A 16 5.19 -6.60 -6.82
CA ASN A 16 5.42 -5.60 -5.76
C ASN A 16 4.57 -5.78 -4.49
N GLY A 17 4.10 -7.00 -4.26
CA GLY A 17 3.44 -7.44 -3.04
C GLY A 17 2.95 -8.87 -3.18
N THR A 18 2.31 -9.38 -2.14
CA THR A 18 1.68 -10.70 -2.13
C THR A 18 0.25 -10.61 -1.63
N VAL A 19 -0.57 -11.55 -2.08
CA VAL A 19 -1.93 -11.76 -1.58
C VAL A 19 -2.06 -13.24 -1.25
N GLU A 20 -2.56 -13.52 -0.06
CA GLU A 20 -2.81 -14.88 0.43
C GLU A 20 -4.28 -15.01 0.83
N ALA A 21 -4.91 -16.10 0.43
CA ALA A 21 -6.27 -16.42 0.87
C ALA A 21 -6.24 -17.38 2.06
N SER A 22 -7.17 -17.22 3.01
CA SER A 22 -7.31 -18.13 4.14
C SER A 22 -7.72 -19.54 3.71
N LYS A 23 -8.29 -19.69 2.50
CA LYS A 23 -8.63 -20.96 1.87
C LYS A 23 -8.77 -20.80 0.35
N ASP A 24 -8.23 -21.77 -0.37
CA ASP A 24 -8.29 -21.82 -1.85
C ASP A 24 -9.56 -22.51 -2.36
N VAL A 25 -10.28 -23.22 -1.49
CA VAL A 25 -11.49 -23.97 -1.83
C VAL A 25 -12.53 -23.76 -0.73
N CYS A 26 -13.73 -23.35 -1.12
CA CYS A 26 -14.89 -23.33 -0.22
C CYS A 26 -15.94 -24.34 -0.69
N ASN A 27 -16.33 -25.22 0.22
CA ASN A 27 -17.44 -26.14 -0.02
C ASN A 27 -18.76 -25.46 0.35
N PHE A 28 -19.69 -25.38 -0.60
CA PHE A 28 -20.95 -24.63 -0.44
C PHE A 28 -21.90 -25.23 0.60
N PHE A 29 -21.68 -26.49 0.97
CA PHE A 29 -22.50 -27.22 1.95
C PHE A 29 -21.98 -27.08 3.39
N VAL A 30 -20.83 -26.44 3.58
CA VAL A 30 -20.26 -26.16 4.90
C VAL A 30 -20.55 -24.70 5.18
N GLY A 31 -21.19 -24.38 6.30
CA GLY A 31 -21.69 -23.03 6.61
C GLY A 31 -20.62 -21.92 6.68
N ASP A 32 -19.34 -22.24 6.50
CA ASP A 32 -18.24 -21.30 6.48
C ASP A 32 -17.84 -20.90 5.05
N ARG A 33 -18.56 -19.91 4.52
CA ARG A 33 -18.34 -19.32 3.19
C ARG A 33 -17.46 -18.07 3.23
N GLN A 34 -16.97 -17.68 4.40
CA GLN A 34 -16.20 -16.45 4.55
C GLN A 34 -14.73 -16.70 4.21
N VAL A 35 -14.19 -15.97 3.23
CA VAL A 35 -12.77 -16.02 2.86
C VAL A 35 -12.12 -14.71 3.29
N THR A 36 -10.94 -14.83 3.89
CA THR A 36 -10.10 -13.69 4.29
C THR A 36 -8.90 -13.62 3.36
N LEU A 37 -8.55 -12.42 2.90
CA LEU A 37 -7.39 -12.12 2.09
C LEU A 37 -6.41 -11.30 2.92
N THR A 38 -5.17 -11.77 3.01
CA THR A 38 -4.06 -11.06 3.64
C THR A 38 -3.17 -10.49 2.55
N VAL A 39 -2.91 -9.19 2.60
CA VAL A 39 -2.13 -8.46 1.61
C VAL A 39 -0.83 -7.97 2.25
N THR A 40 0.30 -8.29 1.63
CA THR A 40 1.63 -7.82 2.07
C THR A 40 2.30 -7.04 0.95
N PRO A 41 2.27 -5.69 0.97
CA PRO A 41 3.05 -4.89 0.04
C PRO A 41 4.56 -5.13 0.19
N ALA A 42 5.30 -5.08 -0.93
CA ALA A 42 6.76 -5.09 -0.88
C ALA A 42 7.31 -3.80 -0.26
N ALA A 43 8.59 -3.80 0.12
CA ALA A 43 9.25 -2.61 0.65
C ALA A 43 9.13 -1.43 -0.35
N GLN A 44 8.77 -0.25 0.16
CA GLN A 44 8.52 0.96 -0.65
C GLN A 44 7.30 0.89 -1.58
N TYR A 45 6.38 -0.04 -1.37
CA TYR A 45 5.09 -0.09 -2.05
C TYR A 45 3.93 -0.04 -1.06
N GLN A 46 2.75 0.33 -1.57
CA GLN A 46 1.50 0.26 -0.84
C GLN A 46 0.41 -0.31 -1.76
N LEU A 47 -0.60 -0.95 -1.17
CA LEU A 47 -1.75 -1.44 -1.91
C LEU A 47 -2.48 -0.26 -2.57
N GLU A 48 -2.65 -0.32 -3.88
CA GLU A 48 -3.42 0.66 -4.65
C GLU A 48 -4.86 0.17 -4.83
N ASN A 49 -5.02 -1.09 -5.24
CA ASN A 49 -6.32 -1.69 -5.47
C ASN A 49 -6.30 -3.20 -5.21
N ILE A 50 -7.42 -3.73 -4.72
CA ILE A 50 -7.68 -5.16 -4.62
C ILE A 50 -9.10 -5.43 -5.10
N SER A 51 -9.28 -6.49 -5.89
CA SER A 51 -10.59 -6.87 -6.39
C SER A 51 -10.77 -8.38 -6.45
N VAL A 52 -12.00 -8.82 -6.22
CA VAL A 52 -12.42 -10.21 -6.41
C VAL A 52 -13.54 -10.22 -7.43
N THR A 53 -13.42 -11.08 -8.43
CA THR A 53 -14.41 -11.21 -9.50
C THR A 53 -14.83 -12.66 -9.64
N ARG A 54 -16.11 -12.90 -9.94
CA ARG A 54 -16.59 -14.24 -10.24
C ARG A 54 -16.01 -14.73 -11.57
N VAL A 55 -15.49 -15.95 -11.57
CA VAL A 55 -15.09 -16.62 -12.82
C VAL A 55 -16.36 -17.19 -13.44
N HIS A 56 -16.74 -16.68 -14.60
CA HIS A 56 -17.80 -17.30 -15.38
C HIS A 56 -17.22 -18.50 -16.12
N ASP A 57 -17.64 -19.72 -15.75
CA ASP A 57 -17.50 -20.88 -16.61
C ASP A 57 -18.10 -20.52 -17.96
N GLY A 58 -17.33 -20.63 -19.04
CA GLY A 58 -17.64 -20.14 -20.39
C GLY A 58 -18.84 -20.80 -21.10
N SER A 59 -19.94 -21.04 -20.40
CA SER A 59 -21.25 -21.36 -20.97
C SER A 59 -22.05 -20.08 -21.21
N THR A 60 -21.58 -19.26 -22.14
CA THR A 60 -22.52 -18.42 -22.89
C THR A 60 -23.43 -19.38 -23.67
N PRO A 61 -24.76 -19.16 -23.70
CA PRO A 61 -25.59 -19.76 -24.75
C PRO A 61 -24.92 -19.49 -26.10
N GLN A 62 -24.64 -20.54 -26.87
CA GLN A 62 -23.95 -20.44 -28.16
C GLN A 62 -24.54 -19.31 -29.00
N GLY A 63 -23.75 -18.28 -29.32
CA GLY A 63 -24.11 -17.32 -30.35
C GLY A 63 -23.95 -15.83 -30.03
N ILE A 64 -23.52 -15.42 -28.84
CA ILE A 64 -23.20 -14.01 -28.58
C ILE A 64 -21.71 -13.86 -28.27
N SER A 65 -21.04 -13.13 -29.16
CA SER A 65 -19.62 -12.76 -29.16
C SER A 65 -19.08 -12.46 -27.76
N SER A 66 -17.91 -13.05 -27.49
CA SER A 66 -17.06 -12.95 -26.30
C SER A 66 -16.65 -11.51 -25.96
N LEU A 67 -17.59 -10.68 -25.53
CA LEU A 67 -17.24 -9.58 -24.64
C LEU A 67 -16.73 -10.25 -23.37
N LYS A 68 -15.43 -10.08 -23.07
CA LYS A 68 -14.82 -10.40 -21.78
C LYS A 68 -15.55 -9.56 -20.74
N ARG A 69 -16.74 -10.00 -20.33
CA ARG A 69 -17.52 -9.33 -19.27
C ARG A 69 -16.61 -9.43 -18.06
N ALA A 70 -16.17 -8.28 -17.52
CA ALA A 70 -15.55 -8.27 -16.21
C ALA A 70 -16.45 -9.13 -15.32
N GLY A 71 -15.88 -10.20 -14.74
CA GLY A 71 -16.64 -11.09 -13.87
C GLY A 71 -17.40 -10.26 -12.85
N GLU A 72 -18.59 -10.72 -12.46
CA GLU A 72 -19.37 -10.02 -11.42
C GLU A 72 -18.47 -9.71 -10.22
N ALA A 73 -18.30 -8.42 -9.91
CA ALA A 73 -17.43 -7.98 -8.83
C ALA A 73 -18.06 -8.39 -7.50
N ILE A 74 -17.26 -9.04 -6.66
CA ILE A 74 -17.70 -9.53 -5.36
C ILE A 74 -17.33 -8.48 -4.32
N PRO A 75 -18.30 -8.01 -3.51
CA PRO A 75 -18.03 -6.98 -2.53
C PRO A 75 -17.02 -7.48 -1.49
N LEU A 76 -15.99 -6.66 -1.27
CA LEU A 76 -15.00 -6.87 -0.22
C LEU A 76 -15.36 -6.03 1.00
N THR A 77 -15.18 -6.60 2.18
CA THR A 77 -15.24 -5.91 3.47
C THR A 77 -13.82 -5.76 3.99
N LYS A 78 -13.34 -4.52 4.11
CA LYS A 78 -12.05 -4.22 4.74
C LYS A 78 -12.16 -4.49 6.25
N ILE A 79 -11.26 -5.32 6.79
CA ILE A 79 -11.17 -5.63 8.22
C ILE A 79 -10.12 -4.70 8.87
N ASP A 80 -8.95 -4.62 8.24
CA ASP A 80 -7.84 -3.74 8.62
C ASP A 80 -7.06 -3.30 7.37
N ASP A 81 -5.92 -2.62 7.53
CA ASP A 81 -5.13 -2.09 6.41
C ASP A 81 -4.54 -3.16 5.49
N SER A 82 -4.29 -4.36 6.01
CA SER A 82 -3.73 -5.51 5.29
C SER A 82 -4.74 -6.63 5.02
N THR A 83 -5.91 -6.59 5.65
CA THR A 83 -6.84 -7.72 5.66
C THR A 83 -8.21 -7.34 5.10
N TYR A 84 -8.70 -8.16 4.17
CA TYR A 84 -10.00 -8.03 3.52
C TYR A 84 -10.78 -9.33 3.65
N SER A 85 -12.11 -9.27 3.61
CA SER A 85 -12.94 -10.47 3.57
C SER A 85 -14.04 -10.37 2.53
N PHE A 86 -14.48 -11.51 2.01
CA PHE A 86 -15.66 -11.60 1.16
C PHE A 86 -16.41 -12.90 1.46
N GLU A 87 -17.70 -12.89 1.12
CA GLU A 87 -18.50 -14.11 1.14
C GLU A 87 -18.36 -14.83 -0.21
N MET A 88 -17.97 -16.10 -0.17
CA MET A 88 -17.78 -16.92 -1.35
C MET A 88 -19.12 -17.10 -2.09
N PRO A 89 -19.22 -16.71 -3.38
CA PRO A 89 -20.41 -16.97 -4.17
C PRO A 89 -20.51 -18.45 -4.53
N ASP A 90 -21.63 -18.89 -5.10
CA ASP A 90 -21.79 -20.24 -5.68
C ASP A 90 -21.00 -20.39 -6.99
N GLY A 91 -19.67 -20.31 -6.92
CA GLY A 91 -18.79 -20.50 -8.07
C GLY A 91 -17.34 -20.15 -7.75
N ASP A 92 -16.50 -20.26 -8.78
CA ASP A 92 -15.09 -19.91 -8.68
C ASP A 92 -14.91 -18.39 -8.73
N VAL A 93 -13.83 -17.91 -8.11
CA VAL A 93 -13.49 -16.49 -8.02
C VAL A 93 -12.03 -16.25 -8.36
N ALA A 94 -11.75 -15.12 -8.97
CA ALA A 94 -10.40 -14.65 -9.28
C ALA A 94 -10.10 -13.39 -8.44
N VAL A 95 -8.93 -13.40 -7.78
CA VAL A 95 -8.43 -12.30 -6.95
C VAL A 95 -7.31 -11.61 -7.70
N SER A 96 -7.35 -10.28 -7.75
CA SER A 96 -6.29 -9.45 -8.32
C SER A 96 -5.96 -8.29 -7.38
N ALA A 97 -4.71 -7.84 -7.41
CA ALA A 97 -4.24 -6.69 -6.65
C ALA A 97 -3.21 -5.91 -7.46
N SER A 98 -3.17 -4.59 -7.26
CA SER A 98 -2.12 -3.70 -7.77
C SER A 98 -1.51 -2.89 -6.64
N PHE A 99 -0.22 -2.60 -6.78
CA PHE A 99 0.56 -1.85 -5.82
C PHE A 99 1.19 -0.63 -6.49
N THR A 100 1.19 0.49 -5.78
CA THR A 100 1.86 1.72 -6.22
C THR A 100 3.08 1.98 -5.34
N PRO A 101 4.17 2.56 -5.89
CA PRO A 101 5.29 3.00 -5.08
C PRO A 101 4.83 3.93 -3.95
N ASN A 102 5.25 3.61 -2.73
CA ASN A 102 5.15 4.48 -1.57
C ASN A 102 6.42 5.33 -1.49
N ILE A 103 6.43 6.40 -2.29
CA ILE A 103 7.55 7.34 -2.33
C ILE A 103 7.27 8.40 -1.26
N PRO A 104 8.07 8.48 -0.18
CA PRO A 104 7.95 9.58 0.77
C PRO A 104 8.25 10.89 0.03
N THR A 105 7.24 11.74 -0.14
CA THR A 105 7.35 12.99 -0.90
C THR A 105 7.82 14.17 -0.06
N ALA A 106 8.10 13.97 1.23
CA ALA A 106 8.49 15.04 2.14
C ALA A 106 9.53 14.58 3.16
N ILE A 107 10.32 15.55 3.63
CA ILE A 107 11.10 15.42 4.86
C ILE A 107 10.13 15.75 6.01
N ASP A 108 9.80 14.74 6.82
CA ASP A 108 8.88 14.90 7.95
C ASP A 108 9.48 15.77 9.06
N ARG A 109 10.80 15.65 9.29
CA ARG A 109 11.52 16.43 10.29
C ARG A 109 12.99 16.59 9.94
N ILE A 110 13.48 17.81 10.06
CA ILE A 110 14.91 18.11 10.14
C ILE A 110 15.16 18.49 11.60
N ASP A 111 15.96 17.70 12.30
CA ASP A 111 16.50 18.09 13.60
C ASP A 111 17.91 18.65 13.38
N ALA A 112 18.11 19.89 13.77
CA ALA A 112 19.43 20.51 13.78
C ALA A 112 19.79 20.71 15.25
N ASP A 113 20.72 19.89 15.75
CA ASP A 113 21.20 20.06 17.11
C ASP A 113 21.89 21.43 17.22
N ARG A 114 21.47 22.22 18.21
CA ARG A 114 22.03 23.54 18.46
C ARG A 114 23.27 23.35 19.30
N ASP A 115 24.30 22.80 18.68
CA ASP A 115 25.52 22.50 19.41
C ASP A 115 26.11 23.81 19.96
N SER A 116 26.57 23.75 21.21
CA SER A 116 27.13 24.88 21.98
C SER A 116 28.36 25.52 21.33
N ASN A 117 28.88 24.86 20.28
CA ASN A 117 29.98 25.29 19.41
C ASN A 117 29.49 25.89 18.07
N SER A 118 28.33 26.55 18.08
CA SER A 118 27.82 27.26 16.90
C SER A 118 28.89 28.16 16.30
N VAL A 119 29.29 27.88 15.05
CA VAL A 119 30.25 28.70 14.31
C VAL A 119 29.66 30.10 14.16
N ARG A 120 30.37 31.12 14.64
CA ARG A 120 29.98 32.53 14.47
C ARG A 120 30.45 32.99 13.11
N TYR A 121 29.65 33.78 12.42
CA TYR A 121 30.05 34.42 11.17
C TYR A 121 30.02 35.94 11.32
N ASN A 122 30.98 36.65 10.74
CA ASN A 122 30.85 38.09 10.58
C ASN A 122 29.80 38.42 9.49
N LEU A 123 29.50 39.70 9.29
CA LEU A 123 28.56 40.13 8.24
C LEU A 123 29.03 39.86 6.79
N MET A 124 30.29 39.43 6.61
CA MET A 124 30.86 39.02 5.33
C MET A 124 30.79 37.49 5.12
N GLY A 125 30.15 36.76 6.05
CA GLY A 125 29.99 35.30 5.96
C GLY A 125 31.27 34.52 6.28
N GLN A 126 32.30 35.16 6.85
CA GLN A 126 33.52 34.49 7.27
C GLN A 126 33.34 33.93 8.69
N PRO A 127 33.77 32.68 8.96
CA PRO A 127 33.75 32.14 10.31
C PRO A 127 34.70 32.94 11.20
N VAL A 128 34.25 33.29 12.40
CA VAL A 128 35.01 34.06 13.39
C VAL A 128 35.08 33.33 14.72
N GLY A 129 36.21 33.51 15.42
CA GLY A 129 36.43 32.97 16.76
C GLY A 129 35.61 33.67 17.84
N ARG A 130 35.68 33.14 19.07
CA ARG A 130 34.93 33.68 20.21
C ARG A 130 35.39 35.08 20.64
N ASP A 131 36.63 35.44 20.33
CA ASP A 131 37.25 36.73 20.68
C ASP A 131 36.92 37.85 19.68
N TYR A 132 36.17 37.55 18.62
CA TYR A 132 35.75 38.54 17.65
C TYR A 132 34.76 39.53 18.29
N ARG A 133 35.09 40.82 18.19
CA ARG A 133 34.25 41.93 18.61
C ARG A 133 33.58 42.56 17.40
N GLY A 134 32.31 42.90 17.55
CA GLY A 134 31.47 43.46 16.51
C GLY A 134 30.20 42.65 16.31
N ILE A 135 29.62 42.78 15.12
CA ILE A 135 28.35 42.15 14.80
C ILE A 135 28.60 40.77 14.21
N VAL A 136 27.99 39.74 14.79
CA VAL A 136 28.06 38.35 14.31
C VAL A 136 26.68 37.78 14.03
N ILE A 137 26.66 36.75 13.19
CA ILE A 137 25.54 35.83 13.01
C ILE A 137 25.89 34.57 13.81
N GLU A 138 25.07 34.25 14.81
CA GLU A 138 25.19 33.06 15.64
C GLU A 138 23.80 32.43 15.70
N ASN A 139 23.67 31.14 15.37
CA ASN A 139 22.38 30.44 15.36
C ASN A 139 21.28 31.13 14.54
N GLY A 140 21.64 31.68 13.38
CA GLY A 140 20.72 32.38 12.48
C GLY A 140 20.27 33.77 12.97
N GLN A 141 20.81 34.27 14.08
CA GLN A 141 20.46 35.58 14.64
C GLN A 141 21.65 36.54 14.64
N LYS A 142 21.38 37.81 14.34
CA LYS A 142 22.34 38.91 14.44
C LYS A 142 22.54 39.29 15.92
N ARG A 143 23.79 39.31 16.39
CA ARG A 143 24.16 39.70 17.76
C ARG A 143 25.32 40.69 17.72
N VAL A 144 25.33 41.62 18.67
CA VAL A 144 26.48 42.49 18.94
C VAL A 144 27.31 41.84 20.05
N ILE A 145 28.61 41.74 19.84
CA ILE A 145 29.60 41.19 20.78
C ILE A 145 30.61 42.29 21.07
N ASP A 146 30.72 42.70 22.33
CA ASP A 146 31.62 43.77 22.80
C ASP A 146 32.88 43.23 23.48
#